data_AF-A0AAU7YUM3-F1
#
_entry.id   AF-A0AAU7YUM3-F1
#
_cell.length_a   1.000
_cell.length_b   1.000
_cell.length_c   1.000
_cell.angle_alpha   90.00
_cell.angle_beta   90.00
_cell.angle_gamma   90.00
#
_symmetry.space_group_name_H-M   'P 1'
#
loop_
_entity.id
_entity.type
_entity.pdbx_description
1 polymer ?
#
loop_
_entity_poly.entity_id
_entity_poly.type
_entity_poly.pdbx_seq_one_letter_code
_entity_poly.pdbx_strand_id
1 'polypeptide(L)' 'MSFVLRERWHCTFMEEDLRTKAAPPRTFTNPDNMIEMIRRGNGFRDLASKQAVEHAIMAGRGNVDLLLTSEQYERLVG' A
#
# COMPACT_ATOMS: atom_id res chain seq x y z
N MET A 1 -2.94 1.94 3.50
CA MET A 1 -1.46 1.91 3.32
C MET A 1 -0.96 3.23 2.76
N SER A 2 0.06 3.82 3.37
CA SER A 2 0.77 5.00 2.83
C SER A 2 2.12 4.59 2.25
N PHE A 3 2.58 5.30 1.21
CA PHE A 3 3.87 5.04 0.58
C PHE A 3 4.55 6.33 0.14
N VAL A 4 5.88 6.36 0.23
CA VAL A 4 6.71 7.49 -0.23
C VAL A 4 8.04 6.99 -0.79
N LEU A 5 8.41 7.51 -1.96
CA LEU A 5 9.68 7.30 -2.61
C LEU A 5 10.71 8.28 -2.04
N ARG A 6 11.75 7.74 -1.42
CA ARG A 6 12.99 8.44 -1.12
C ARG A 6 14.09 7.82 -1.97
N GLU A 7 14.99 7.07 -1.35
CA GLU A 7 15.90 6.16 -2.06
C GLU A 7 15.20 4.84 -2.46
N ARG A 8 14.17 4.46 -1.70
CA ARG A 8 13.31 3.29 -1.91
C ARG A 8 11.87 3.68 -1.57
N TRP A 9 10.91 2.84 -1.92
CA TRP A 9 9.52 3.00 -1.50
C TRP A 9 9.36 2.59 -0.04
N HIS A 10 9.07 3.53 0.83
CA HIS A 10 8.74 3.26 2.23
C HIS A 10 7.22 3.16 2.37
N CYS A 11 6.73 1.97 2.70
CA CYS A 11 5.32 1.68 2.88
C CYS A 11 4.98 1.53 4.38
N THR A 12 3.98 2.26 4.85
CA THR A 12 3.43 2.13 6.19
C THR A 12 2.00 1.61 6.13
N PHE A 13 1.71 0.63 6.97
CA PHE A 13 0.37 0.06 7.09
C PHE A 13 -0.29 0.64 8.33
N MET A 14 -1.48 1.21 8.13
CA MET A 14 -2.26 1.83 9.19
C MET A 14 -3.63 1.16 9.21
N GLU A 15 -4.22 1.12 10.40
CA GLU A 15 -5.63 0.78 10.59
C GLU A 15 -6.53 1.83 9.96
N GLU A 16 -7.82 1.54 9.92
CA GLU A 16 -8.86 2.45 9.42
C GLU A 16 -8.88 3.80 10.17
N ASP A 17 -8.41 3.83 11.42
CA ASP A 17 -8.29 5.05 12.22
C ASP A 17 -7.17 6.02 11.76
N LEU A 18 -6.32 5.59 10.80
CA LEU A 18 -5.15 6.29 10.27
C LEU A 18 -4.14 6.75 11.33
N ARG A 19 -4.17 6.16 12.53
CA ARG A 19 -3.32 6.49 13.68
C ARG A 19 -2.56 5.27 14.20
N THR A 20 -3.24 4.13 14.23
CA THR A 20 -2.69 2.86 14.69
C THR A 20 -1.94 2.20 13.54
N LYS A 21 -0.71 1.77 13.80
CA LYS A 21 0.07 1.00 12.81
C LYS A 21 -0.44 -0.43 12.81
N ALA A 22 -0.94 -0.88 11.66
CA ALA A 22 -1.39 -2.25 11.46
C ALA A 22 -0.21 -3.24 11.43
N ALA A 23 0.88 -2.85 10.77
CA ALA A 23 2.06 -3.70 10.60
C ALA A 23 3.37 -2.90 10.59
N PRO A 24 4.51 -3.56 10.82
CA PRO A 24 5.82 -2.94 10.64
C PRO A 24 5.97 -2.33 9.25
N PRO A 25 6.61 -1.15 9.11
CA PRO A 25 6.87 -0.55 7.81
C PRO A 25 7.71 -1.47 6.92
N ARG A 26 7.42 -1.48 5.62
CA ARG A 26 8.18 -2.27 4.63
C ARG A 26 8.80 -1.34 3.59
N THR A 27 9.95 -1.74 3.06
CA THR A 27 10.61 -1.01 1.97
C THR A 27 10.67 -1.83 0.71
N PHE A 28 10.33 -1.23 -0.43
CA PHE A 28 10.43 -1.85 -1.75
C PHE A 28 11.43 -1.09 -2.61
N THR A 29 12.39 -1.81 -3.19
CA THR A 29 13.33 -1.24 -4.16
C THR A 29 12.70 -1.16 -5.56
N ASN A 30 11.87 -2.16 -5.92
CA ASN A 30 11.13 -2.17 -7.18
C ASN A 30 9.67 -1.72 -6.96
N PRO A 31 9.18 -0.67 -7.65
CA PRO A 31 7.76 -0.30 -7.64
C PRO A 31 6.81 -1.45 -8.01
N ASP A 32 7.21 -2.39 -8.87
CA ASP A 32 6.35 -3.51 -9.28
C ASP A 32 5.95 -4.40 -8.10
N ASN A 33 6.86 -4.63 -7.15
CA ASN A 33 6.57 -5.41 -5.95
C ASN A 33 5.56 -4.69 -5.05
N MET A 34 5.63 -3.36 -4.98
CA MET A 34 4.67 -2.54 -4.26
C MET A 34 3.30 -2.59 -4.97
N ILE A 35 3.26 -2.47 -6.30
CA ILE A 35 2.04 -2.56 -7.10
C ILE A 35 1.38 -3.93 -6.93
N GLU A 36 2.15 -5.02 -6.95
CA GLU A 36 1.64 -6.37 -6.75
C GLU A 36 1.04 -6.55 -5.35
N MET A 37 1.65 -5.94 -4.32
CA MET A 37 1.08 -5.92 -2.97
C MET A 37 -0.26 -5.17 -2.93
N ILE A 38 -0.34 -3.99 -3.57
CA ILE A 38 -1.59 -3.22 -3.67
C ILE A 38 -2.66 -4.04 -4.38
N ARG A 39 -2.30 -4.72 -5.48
CA ARG A 39 -3.19 -5.59 -6.24
C ARG A 39 -3.72 -6.75 -5.39
N ARG A 40 -2.84 -7.47 -4.67
CA ARG A 40 -3.21 -8.58 -3.79
C ARG A 40 -4.07 -8.13 -2.61
N GLY A 41 -3.87 -6.90 -2.14
CA GLY A 41 -4.67 -6.28 -1.11
C GLY A 41 -5.91 -5.55 -1.63
N ASN A 42 -6.39 -5.83 -2.85
CA ASN A 42 -7.59 -5.25 -3.44
C ASN A 42 -7.61 -3.71 -3.48
N GLY A 43 -6.44 -3.07 -3.61
CA GLY A 43 -6.32 -1.61 -3.67
C GLY A 43 -6.73 -0.99 -5.02
N PHE A 44 -6.94 -1.81 -6.06
CA PHE A 44 -7.46 -1.40 -7.38
C PHE A 44 -8.92 -1.83 -7.54
N ARG A 45 -9.82 -1.19 -6.80
CA ARG A 45 -11.26 -1.54 -6.78
C ARG A 45 -11.96 -1.23 -8.10
N ASP A 46 -11.48 -0.23 -8.81
CA ASP A 46 -12.02 0.27 -10.07
C ASP A 46 -10.93 0.98 -10.88
N LEU A 47 -11.29 1.45 -12.08
CA LEU A 47 -10.36 2.17 -12.95
C LEU A 47 -9.86 3.47 -12.31
N ALA A 48 -10.71 4.17 -11.56
CA ALA A 48 -10.39 5.44 -10.94
C ALA A 48 -9.34 5.30 -9.82
N SER A 49 -9.50 4.30 -8.95
CA SER A 49 -8.52 3.97 -7.90
C SER A 49 -7.20 3.50 -8.49
N LYS A 50 -7.24 2.70 -9.56
CA LYS A 50 -6.02 2.33 -10.29
C LYS A 50 -5.28 3.56 -10.83
N GLN A 51 -5.98 4.46 -11.51
CA GLN A 51 -5.38 5.70 -12.04
C GLN A 51 -4.86 6.62 -10.92
N ALA A 52 -5.58 6.72 -9.80
CA ALA A 52 -5.15 7.51 -8.65
C ALA A 52 -3.84 6.96 -8.05
N VAL A 53 -3.71 5.64 -7.94
CA VAL A 53 -2.47 5.01 -7.47
C VAL A 53 -1.34 5.18 -8.47
N GLU A 54 -1.59 4.98 -9.77
CA GLU A 54 -0.58 5.21 -10.82
C GLU A 54 -0.06 6.65 -10.76
N HIS A 55 -0.95 7.63 -10.63
CA HIS A 55 -0.58 9.03 -10.48
C HIS A 55 0.22 9.29 -9.19
N ALA A 56 -0.17 8.70 -8.06
CA ALA A 56 0.56 8.79 -6.81
C ALA A 56 1.97 8.17 -6.88
N ILE A 57 2.12 7.07 -7.61
CA ILE A 57 3.42 6.44 -7.87
C ILE A 57 4.29 7.38 -8.73
N MET A 58 3.74 7.99 -9.79
CA MET A 58 4.46 9.00 -10.58
C MET A 58 4.87 10.21 -9.73
N ALA A 59 4.02 10.63 -8.79
CA ALA A 59 4.31 11.71 -7.85
C ALA A 59 5.31 11.32 -6.74
N GLY A 60 5.74 10.05 -6.68
CA GLY A 60 6.65 9.54 -5.66
C GLY A 60 6.03 9.41 -4.27
N ARG A 61 4.71 9.55 -4.10
CA ARG A 61 4.03 9.40 -2.80
C ARG A 61 2.53 9.27 -2.93
N GLY A 62 1.90 8.54 -2.01
CA GLY A 62 0.46 8.49 -1.90
C GLY A 62 -0.04 7.53 -0.86
N ASN A 63 -1.36 7.35 -0.86
CA ASN A 63 -2.06 6.43 0.02
C ASN A 63 -3.02 5.58 -0.82
N VAL A 64 -3.26 4.35 -0.37
CA VAL A 64 -4.23 3.44 -0.95
C VAL A 64 -4.83 2.58 0.16
N ASP A 65 -6.15 2.40 0.11
CA ASP A 65 -6.85 1.49 1.01
C ASP A 65 -6.65 0.06 0.54
N LEU A 66 -6.32 -0.83 1.47
CA LEU A 66 -6.22 -2.26 1.21
C LEU A 66 -7.42 -2.94 1.85
N LEU A 67 -8.16 -3.74 1.08
CA LEU A 67 -9.25 -4.57 1.57
C LEU A 67 -8.73 -6.00 1.67
N LEU A 68 -8.17 -6.31 2.83
CA LEU A 68 -7.58 -7.61 3.14
C LEU A 68 -8.64 -8.57 3.67
N THR A 69 -8.54 -9.85 3.31
CA THR A 69 -9.23 -10.91 4.07
C THR A 69 -8.57 -11.07 5.45
N SER A 70 -9.25 -11.71 6.39
CA SER A 70 -8.67 -11.98 7.72
C SER A 70 -7.32 -12.70 7.63
N GLU A 71 -7.20 -13.71 6.76
CA GLU A 71 -5.94 -14.44 6.52
C GLU A 71 -4.83 -13.53 5.97
N GLN A 72 -5.16 -12.64 5.03
CA GLN A 72 -4.19 -11.69 4.47
C GLN A 72 -3.75 -10.66 5.50
N TYR A 73 -4.68 -10.20 6.34
CA TYR A 73 -4.40 -9.27 7.42
C TYR A 73 -3.46 -9.91 8.45
N GLU A 74 -3.75 -11.13 8.91
CA GLU A 74 -2.86 -11.89 9.82
C GLU A 74 -1.44 -12.03 9.25
N ARG A 75 -1.31 -12.37 7.97
CA ARG A 75 0.00 -12.44 7.29
C ARG A 75 0.71 -11.08 7.16
N LEU A 76 -0.05 -9.99 7.09
CA LEU A 76 0.51 -8.65 6.98
C LEU A 76 1.11 -8.22 8.32
N VAL A 77 0.37 -8.44 9.42
CA VAL A 77 0.75 -8.00 10.77
C VAL A 77 1.84 -8.88 11.39
N GLY A 78 1.90 -10.16 11.03
CA GLY A 78 2.93 -11.11 11.46
C GLY A 78 2.43 -12.12 12.47
#